data_AF-J5TRP8-F1
#
_entry.id   AF-J5TRP8-F1
#
_cell.length_a   1.000
_cell.length_b   1.000
_cell.length_c   1.000
_cell.angle_alpha   90.00
_cell.angle_beta   90.00
_cell.angle_gamma   90.00
#
_symmetry.space_group_name_H-M   'P 1'
#
loop_
_entity.id
_entity.type
_entity.pdbx_description
1 polymer ?
#
loop_
_entity_poly.entity_id
_entity_poly.type
_entity_poly.pdbx_seq_one_letter_code
_entity_poly.pdbx_strand_id
1 'polypeptide(L)'
;MSEESPSHIKESENEVFSEVIELGGIKTLEFYDPELESAGTLDRFLDLAFNSELSPTCVSEHPTTAEVELTRELLALVRFLQKYECWSLFRQLRMCATEHVKSKELSAHTAFIVGAVAEEVDLCSAALQHACTVDADWRLNRHSAMRYWICAADPGSVERSLWDLLPAAYAWAWSKAWAQGMGAVEHRHSRQHELSRVIPEFRKAVKETEVRDSAGK
;
A
#
# COMPACT_ATOMS: atom_id res chain seq x y z
N MET A 1 -16.81 -23.86 -36.40
CA MET A 1 -16.65 -23.03 -35.20
C MET A 1 -15.25 -23.29 -34.71
N SER A 2 -14.34 -22.37 -34.99
CA SER A 2 -12.93 -22.51 -34.64
C SER A 2 -12.78 -22.12 -33.18
N GLU A 3 -12.30 -23.03 -32.35
CA GLU A 3 -11.89 -22.76 -30.98
C GLU A 3 -10.62 -21.90 -31.02
N GLU A 4 -10.77 -20.58 -30.89
CA GLU A 4 -9.64 -19.70 -30.60
C GLU A 4 -9.10 -20.08 -29.22
N SER A 5 -7.98 -20.79 -29.21
CA SER A 5 -7.22 -21.08 -28.00
C SER A 5 -6.63 -19.77 -27.47
N PRO A 6 -6.95 -19.34 -26.23
CA PRO A 6 -6.32 -18.19 -25.62
C PRO A 6 -4.93 -18.60 -25.12
N SER A 7 -3.97 -18.73 -26.03
CA SER A 7 -2.60 -19.16 -25.71
C SER A 7 -1.58 -18.11 -26.15
N HIS A 8 -1.70 -16.91 -25.60
CA HIS A 8 -0.58 -15.97 -25.52
C HIS A 8 -0.63 -15.27 -24.17
N ILE A 9 -0.47 -16.06 -23.10
CA ILE A 9 0.20 -15.54 -21.91
C ILE A 9 1.58 -15.13 -22.43
N LYS A 10 1.84 -13.82 -22.49
CA LYS A 10 3.18 -13.32 -22.80
C LYS A 10 4.13 -14.06 -21.86
N GLU A 11 5.04 -14.84 -22.42
CA GLU A 11 6.19 -15.43 -21.73
C GLU A 11 6.89 -14.27 -21.00
N SER A 12 6.48 -14.04 -19.76
CA SER A 12 6.84 -12.86 -18.99
C SER A 12 7.83 -13.34 -17.96
N GLU A 13 9.11 -13.12 -18.27
CA GLU A 13 10.22 -12.71 -17.39
C GLU A 13 10.16 -13.13 -15.91
N ASN A 14 9.65 -14.31 -15.61
CA ASN A 14 9.55 -14.81 -14.26
C ASN A 14 10.34 -16.10 -14.23
N GLU A 15 11.66 -15.96 -14.06
CA GLU A 15 12.64 -17.05 -14.12
C GLU A 15 12.17 -18.24 -13.29
N VAL A 16 11.58 -17.99 -12.12
CA VAL A 16 11.07 -19.04 -11.22
C VAL A 16 9.95 -19.87 -11.85
N PHE A 17 8.95 -19.25 -12.47
CA PHE A 17 7.83 -19.99 -13.07
C PHE A 17 8.17 -20.53 -14.46
N SER A 18 9.00 -19.81 -15.22
CA SER A 18 9.50 -20.26 -16.52
C SER A 18 10.35 -21.52 -16.38
N GLU A 19 11.27 -21.59 -15.40
CA GLU A 19 12.05 -22.80 -15.12
C GLU A 19 11.16 -24.01 -14.76
N VAL A 20 10.11 -23.79 -13.96
CA VAL A 20 9.15 -24.84 -13.60
C VAL A 20 8.38 -25.37 -14.81
N ILE A 21 8.02 -24.49 -15.75
CA ILE A 21 7.31 -24.85 -16.99
C ILE A 21 8.25 -25.56 -17.98
N GLU A 22 9.48 -25.10 -18.13
CA GLU A 22 10.49 -25.68 -19.04
C GLU A 22 10.87 -27.12 -18.67
N LEU A 23 10.73 -27.51 -17.40
CA LEU A 23 10.90 -28.90 -16.96
C LEU A 23 9.79 -29.86 -17.43
N GLY A 24 8.78 -29.37 -18.15
CA GLY A 24 7.97 -30.15 -19.08
C GLY A 24 7.06 -31.24 -18.48
N GLY A 25 6.81 -31.21 -17.16
CA GLY A 25 6.05 -32.28 -16.50
C GLY A 25 5.28 -31.91 -15.24
N ILE A 26 5.42 -30.70 -14.71
CA ILE A 26 4.78 -30.31 -13.45
C ILE A 26 3.35 -29.86 -13.75
N LYS A 27 2.38 -30.73 -13.44
CA LYS A 27 0.94 -30.43 -13.54
C LYS A 27 0.36 -29.77 -12.29
N THR A 28 1.11 -29.78 -11.20
CA THR A 28 0.64 -29.35 -9.88
C THR A 28 1.77 -28.63 -9.17
N LEU A 29 1.52 -27.39 -8.77
CA LEU A 29 2.41 -26.60 -7.93
C LEU A 29 1.88 -26.65 -6.50
N GLU A 30 2.74 -26.98 -5.54
CA GLU A 30 2.40 -27.01 -4.12
C GLU A 30 3.02 -25.82 -3.40
N PHE A 31 2.24 -25.26 -2.48
CA PHE A 31 2.56 -24.11 -1.65
C PHE A 31 2.57 -24.56 -0.18
N TYR A 32 3.59 -24.14 0.58
CA TYR A 32 3.87 -24.59 1.94
C TYR A 32 3.87 -23.48 3.00
N ASP A 33 3.79 -22.21 2.60
CA ASP A 33 3.80 -21.06 3.49
C ASP A 33 2.38 -20.52 3.68
N PRO A 34 1.64 -20.96 4.71
CA PRO A 34 0.24 -20.58 4.88
C PRO A 34 0.01 -19.09 5.14
N GLU A 35 1.06 -18.34 5.53
CA GLU A 35 0.96 -16.90 5.77
C GLU A 35 0.99 -16.09 4.47
N LEU A 36 1.77 -16.56 3.47
CA LEU A 36 1.96 -15.87 2.19
C LEU A 36 1.18 -16.53 1.05
N GLU A 37 0.91 -17.82 1.14
CA GLU A 37 0.40 -18.66 0.06
C GLU A 37 -1.03 -19.14 0.38
N SER A 38 -1.83 -18.25 0.95
CA SER A 38 -3.25 -18.48 1.18
C SER A 38 -4.04 -18.40 -0.14
N ALA A 39 -5.21 -19.05 -0.19
CA ALA A 39 -6.08 -19.00 -1.37
C ALA A 39 -6.41 -17.55 -1.79
N GLY A 40 -6.72 -16.68 -0.83
CA GLY A 40 -6.99 -15.26 -1.12
C GLY A 40 -5.77 -14.51 -1.70
N THR A 41 -4.55 -14.87 -1.28
CA THR A 41 -3.33 -14.26 -1.87
C THR A 41 -3.11 -14.75 -3.30
N LEU A 42 -3.32 -16.04 -3.54
CA LEU A 42 -3.20 -16.65 -4.87
C LEU A 42 -4.27 -16.10 -5.84
N ASP A 43 -5.52 -15.97 -5.41
CA ASP A 43 -6.58 -15.38 -6.22
C ASP A 43 -6.22 -13.96 -6.65
N ARG A 44 -5.73 -13.13 -5.73
CA ARG A 44 -5.29 -11.76 -6.04
C ARG A 44 -4.05 -11.73 -6.94
N PHE A 45 -3.12 -12.66 -6.75
CA PHE A 45 -1.97 -12.81 -7.64
C PHE A 45 -2.42 -13.13 -9.08
N LEU A 46 -3.36 -14.06 -9.23
CA LEU A 46 -3.92 -14.43 -10.53
C LEU A 46 -4.71 -13.27 -11.15
N ASP A 47 -5.53 -12.57 -10.38
CA ASP A 47 -6.25 -11.38 -10.85
C ASP A 47 -5.28 -10.30 -11.35
N LEU A 48 -4.22 -10.03 -10.59
CA LEU A 48 -3.20 -9.07 -11.01
C LEU A 48 -2.48 -9.53 -12.29
N ALA A 49 -2.13 -10.81 -12.37
CA ALA A 49 -1.38 -11.37 -13.49
C ALA A 49 -2.19 -11.44 -14.80
N PHE A 50 -3.47 -11.80 -14.71
CA PHE A 50 -4.32 -12.02 -15.88
C PHE A 50 -5.17 -10.81 -16.24
N ASN A 51 -5.75 -10.14 -15.25
CA ASN A 51 -6.68 -9.05 -15.46
C ASN A 51 -6.00 -7.68 -15.36
N SER A 52 -4.75 -7.62 -14.89
CA SER A 52 -4.05 -6.35 -14.67
C SER A 52 -4.75 -5.44 -13.66
N GLU A 53 -5.58 -6.03 -12.81
CA GLU A 53 -6.45 -5.33 -11.88
C GLU A 53 -6.11 -5.74 -10.46
N LEU A 54 -6.17 -4.76 -9.55
CA LEU A 54 -6.34 -5.03 -8.14
C LEU A 54 -7.84 -4.88 -7.90
N SER A 55 -8.47 -5.86 -7.26
CA SER A 55 -9.87 -5.73 -6.84
C SER A 55 -9.94 -5.33 -5.36
N PRO A 56 -9.67 -4.06 -4.97
CA PRO A 56 -9.89 -3.62 -3.60
C PRO A 56 -11.38 -3.30 -3.43
N THR A 57 -12.11 -4.11 -2.67
CA THR A 57 -13.47 -3.78 -2.24
C THR A 57 -13.52 -3.58 -0.74
N CYS A 58 -12.96 -2.46 -0.29
CA CYS A 58 -13.40 -1.85 0.98
C CYS A 58 -13.15 -0.34 0.97
N VAL A 59 -14.10 0.42 0.41
CA VAL A 59 -14.13 1.89 0.58
C VAL A 59 -15.00 2.18 1.80
N SER A 60 -14.38 2.24 2.98
CA SER A 60 -15.01 2.73 4.19
C SER A 60 -14.30 3.98 4.65
N GLU A 61 -15.06 5.02 5.05
CA GLU A 61 -14.50 6.25 5.64
C GLU A 61 -13.93 6.03 7.05
N HIS A 62 -14.27 4.90 7.66
CA HIS A 62 -13.76 4.49 8.96
C HIS A 62 -13.06 3.13 8.84
N PRO A 63 -11.96 2.93 9.57
CA PRO A 63 -11.30 1.66 9.58
C PRO A 63 -12.25 0.62 10.17
N THR A 64 -12.58 -0.34 9.30
CA THR A 64 -13.46 -1.47 9.61
C THR A 64 -12.60 -2.72 9.69
N THR A 65 -13.12 -3.76 10.33
CA THR A 65 -12.51 -5.09 10.28
C THR A 65 -12.16 -5.52 8.86
N ALA A 66 -13.01 -5.16 7.88
CA ALA A 66 -12.79 -5.45 6.47
C ALA A 66 -11.61 -4.68 5.86
N GLU A 67 -11.33 -3.44 6.29
CA GLU A 67 -10.13 -2.70 5.85
C GLU A 67 -8.84 -3.35 6.37
N VAL A 68 -8.85 -3.80 7.63
CA VAL A 68 -7.71 -4.49 8.23
C VAL A 68 -7.45 -5.83 7.52
N GLU A 69 -8.50 -6.59 7.21
CA GLU A 69 -8.41 -7.84 6.44
C GLU A 69 -7.87 -7.60 5.03
N LEU A 70 -8.43 -6.62 4.30
CA LEU A 70 -7.92 -6.22 2.98
C LEU A 70 -6.44 -5.82 3.05
N THR A 71 -6.06 -5.02 4.04
CA THR A 71 -4.66 -4.61 4.23
C THR A 71 -3.77 -5.84 4.40
N ARG A 72 -4.15 -6.80 5.26
CA ARG A 72 -3.37 -8.04 5.46
C ARG A 72 -3.23 -8.86 4.17
N GLU A 73 -4.29 -8.99 3.40
CA GLU A 73 -4.25 -9.71 2.12
C GLU A 73 -3.32 -9.02 1.11
N LEU A 74 -3.36 -7.69 1.01
CA LEU A 74 -2.44 -6.95 0.16
C LEU A 74 -1.00 -7.06 0.62
N LEU A 75 -0.75 -7.08 1.94
CA LEU A 75 0.58 -7.31 2.49
C LEU A 75 1.09 -8.72 2.19
N ALA A 76 0.24 -9.74 2.29
CA ALA A 76 0.58 -11.10 1.89
C ALA A 76 0.94 -11.15 0.39
N LEU A 77 0.17 -10.47 -0.46
CA LEU A 77 0.47 -10.37 -1.89
C LEU A 77 1.81 -9.68 -2.17
N VAL A 78 2.11 -8.55 -1.52
CA VAL A 78 3.41 -7.86 -1.65
C VAL A 78 4.55 -8.81 -1.32
N ARG A 79 4.46 -9.51 -0.19
CA ARG A 79 5.49 -10.46 0.27
C ARG A 79 5.59 -11.69 -0.62
N PHE A 80 4.47 -12.20 -1.12
CA PHE A 80 4.43 -13.28 -2.11
C PHE A 80 5.19 -12.88 -3.38
N LEU A 81 4.88 -11.70 -3.94
CA LEU A 81 5.56 -11.18 -5.13
C LEU A 81 7.07 -10.98 -4.90
N GLN A 82 7.47 -10.52 -3.72
CA GLN A 82 8.89 -10.39 -3.35
C GLN A 82 9.57 -11.75 -3.21
N LYS A 83 8.93 -12.72 -2.53
CA LYS A 83 9.46 -14.07 -2.29
C LYS A 83 9.75 -14.82 -3.59
N TYR A 84 8.86 -14.68 -4.57
CA TYR A 84 8.97 -15.33 -5.88
C TYR A 84 9.58 -14.41 -6.95
N GLU A 85 10.13 -13.25 -6.56
CA GLU A 85 10.82 -12.31 -7.45
C GLU A 85 9.99 -11.89 -8.68
N CYS A 86 8.67 -11.76 -8.50
CA CYS A 86 7.71 -11.39 -9.53
C CYS A 86 7.76 -9.87 -9.83
N TRP A 87 8.90 -9.31 -10.18
CA TRP A 87 9.14 -7.86 -10.25
C TRP A 87 8.22 -7.11 -11.22
N SER A 88 7.87 -7.71 -12.35
CA SER A 88 6.95 -7.12 -13.33
C SER A 88 5.54 -6.95 -12.75
N LEU A 89 5.04 -7.97 -12.03
CA LEU A 89 3.76 -7.90 -11.32
C LEU A 89 3.84 -7.00 -10.10
N PHE A 90 4.98 -6.97 -9.41
CA PHE A 90 5.21 -6.03 -8.31
C PHE A 90 5.10 -4.57 -8.78
N ARG A 91 5.73 -4.23 -9.91
CA ARG A 91 5.59 -2.92 -10.56
C ARG A 91 4.13 -2.65 -10.94
N GLN A 92 3.42 -3.65 -11.42
CA GLN A 92 2.01 -3.53 -11.76
C GLN A 92 1.13 -3.25 -10.54
N LEU A 93 1.30 -4.01 -9.45
CA LEU A 93 0.63 -3.77 -8.17
C LEU A 93 0.80 -2.32 -7.71
N ARG A 94 2.01 -1.78 -7.81
CA ARG A 94 2.30 -0.38 -7.46
C ARG A 94 1.50 0.62 -8.30
N MET A 95 1.42 0.39 -9.61
CA MET A 95 0.65 1.25 -10.51
C MET A 95 -0.84 1.19 -10.19
N CYS A 96 -1.40 -0.02 -10.02
CA CYS A 96 -2.79 -0.22 -9.64
C CYS A 96 -3.10 0.44 -8.29
N ALA A 97 -2.30 0.19 -7.25
CA ALA A 97 -2.48 0.79 -5.94
C ALA A 97 -2.44 2.32 -5.98
N THR A 98 -1.50 2.90 -6.74
CA THR A 98 -1.41 4.36 -6.93
C THR A 98 -2.66 4.91 -7.61
N GLU A 99 -3.19 4.20 -8.62
CA GLU A 99 -4.40 4.62 -9.32
C GLU A 99 -5.64 4.52 -8.42
N HIS A 100 -5.78 3.43 -7.66
CA HIS A 100 -6.88 3.27 -6.70
C HIS A 100 -6.86 4.32 -5.58
N VAL A 101 -5.68 4.77 -5.15
CA VAL A 101 -5.57 5.91 -4.23
C VAL A 101 -6.12 7.17 -4.88
N LYS A 102 -5.78 7.45 -6.14
CA LYS A 102 -6.28 8.65 -6.85
C LYS A 102 -7.80 8.59 -7.09
N SER A 103 -8.32 7.41 -7.44
CA SER A 103 -9.75 7.18 -7.70
C SER A 103 -10.59 7.07 -6.42
N LYS A 104 -9.97 7.05 -5.22
CA LYS A 104 -10.61 6.85 -3.91
C LYS A 104 -11.17 5.44 -3.70
N GLU A 105 -10.65 4.45 -4.41
CA GLU A 105 -11.04 3.04 -4.30
C GLU A 105 -10.19 2.27 -3.29
N LEU A 106 -9.03 2.81 -2.92
CA LEU A 106 -8.18 2.29 -1.86
C LEU A 106 -8.00 3.34 -0.76
N SER A 107 -8.20 2.95 0.49
CA SER A 107 -8.00 3.85 1.61
C SER A 107 -6.55 4.34 1.66
N ALA A 108 -6.35 5.59 2.08
CA ALA A 108 -5.01 6.13 2.19
C ALA A 108 -4.16 5.39 3.23
N HIS A 109 -4.75 4.92 4.33
CA HIS A 109 -4.02 4.16 5.35
C HIS A 109 -3.57 2.80 4.80
N THR A 110 -4.46 2.07 4.12
CA THR A 110 -4.12 0.81 3.46
C THR A 110 -3.00 1.02 2.44
N ALA A 111 -3.14 2.01 1.56
CA ALA A 111 -2.14 2.29 0.54
C ALA A 111 -0.79 2.71 1.14
N PHE A 112 -0.80 3.47 2.24
CA PHE A 112 0.42 3.84 2.94
C PHE A 112 1.14 2.62 3.50
N ILE A 113 0.41 1.71 4.16
CA ILE A 113 0.97 0.49 4.75
C ILE A 113 1.48 -0.45 3.66
N VAL A 114 0.73 -0.64 2.58
CA VAL A 114 1.16 -1.41 1.40
C VAL A 114 2.43 -0.82 0.82
N GLY A 115 2.48 0.50 0.63
CA GLY A 115 3.68 1.20 0.18
C GLY A 115 4.86 1.00 1.14
N ALA A 116 4.63 1.02 2.45
CA ALA A 116 5.69 0.87 3.44
C ALA A 116 6.30 -0.53 3.43
N VAL A 117 5.47 -1.58 3.31
CA VAL A 117 5.95 -2.98 3.23
C VAL A 117 6.59 -3.27 1.86
N ALA A 118 6.11 -2.61 0.81
CA ALA A 118 6.72 -2.67 -0.52
C ALA A 118 8.01 -1.84 -0.63
N GLU A 119 8.37 -1.08 0.41
CA GLU A 119 9.47 -0.11 0.42
C GLU A 119 9.32 0.99 -0.67
N GLU A 120 8.08 1.33 -0.99
CA GLU A 120 7.69 2.27 -2.04
C GLU A 120 7.31 3.64 -1.49
N VAL A 121 8.34 4.43 -1.22
CA VAL A 121 8.22 5.79 -0.66
C VAL A 121 7.29 6.70 -1.46
N ASP A 122 7.25 6.55 -2.78
CA ASP A 122 6.36 7.33 -3.65
C ASP A 122 4.88 6.99 -3.43
N LEU A 123 4.55 5.70 -3.23
CA LEU A 123 3.18 5.26 -2.91
C LEU A 123 2.76 5.76 -1.52
N CYS A 124 3.65 5.65 -0.52
CA CYS A 124 3.42 6.24 0.80
C CYS A 124 3.17 7.75 0.71
N SER A 125 3.97 8.47 -0.09
CA SER A 125 3.81 9.92 -0.29
C SER A 125 2.46 10.26 -0.92
N ALA A 126 2.06 9.51 -1.96
CA ALA A 126 0.78 9.69 -2.64
C ALA A 126 -0.40 9.43 -1.70
N ALA A 127 -0.29 8.40 -0.86
CA ALA A 127 -1.30 8.07 0.16
C ALA A 127 -1.46 9.19 1.19
N LEU A 128 -0.36 9.72 1.75
CA LEU A 128 -0.41 10.86 2.68
C LEU A 128 -1.02 12.11 2.03
N GLN A 129 -0.62 12.39 0.79
CA GLN A 129 -1.17 13.51 0.01
C GLN A 129 -2.69 13.35 -0.13
N HIS A 130 -3.13 12.16 -0.50
CA HIS A 130 -4.54 11.84 -0.70
C HIS A 130 -5.35 11.99 0.60
N ALA A 131 -4.86 11.42 1.70
CA ALA A 131 -5.50 11.47 3.02
C ALA A 131 -5.82 12.91 3.44
N CYS A 132 -4.88 13.83 3.25
CA CYS A 132 -5.12 15.23 3.57
C CYS A 132 -6.08 15.91 2.59
N THR A 133 -5.97 15.65 1.28
CA THR A 133 -6.81 16.34 0.28
C THR A 133 -8.29 15.99 0.41
N VAL A 134 -8.62 14.71 0.62
CA VAL A 134 -10.00 14.27 0.80
C VAL A 134 -10.62 14.91 2.04
N ASP A 135 -9.85 14.96 3.12
CA ASP A 135 -10.28 15.59 4.37
C ASP A 135 -10.43 17.12 4.21
N ALA A 136 -9.56 17.79 3.45
CA ALA A 136 -9.69 19.21 3.14
C ALA A 136 -10.97 19.53 2.36
N ASP A 137 -11.28 18.76 1.31
CA ASP A 137 -12.51 18.92 0.52
C ASP A 137 -13.75 18.73 1.41
N TRP A 138 -13.73 17.75 2.30
CA TRP A 138 -14.84 17.50 3.21
C TRP A 138 -15.02 18.62 4.25
N ARG A 139 -13.92 19.12 4.83
CA ARG A 139 -13.91 20.24 5.79
C ARG A 139 -14.45 21.54 5.17
N LEU A 140 -14.13 21.81 3.91
CA LEU A 140 -14.61 22.99 3.20
C LEU A 140 -16.11 22.91 2.91
N ASN A 141 -16.64 21.70 2.68
CA ASN A 141 -18.05 21.50 2.30
C ASN A 141 -19.01 21.34 3.49
N ARG A 142 -18.56 20.95 4.69
CA ARG A 142 -19.42 20.83 5.89
C ARG A 142 -19.15 21.94 6.91
N HIS A 143 -19.88 23.04 6.77
CA HIS A 143 -19.60 24.32 7.39
C HIS A 143 -19.81 24.51 8.91
N SER A 144 -20.22 23.52 9.74
CA SER A 144 -20.74 23.96 11.07
C SER A 144 -20.73 23.05 12.30
N ALA A 145 -20.34 21.77 12.28
CA ALA A 145 -20.63 20.92 13.47
C ALA A 145 -19.45 20.37 14.28
N MET A 146 -18.21 20.26 13.78
CA MET A 146 -17.15 19.59 14.54
C MET A 146 -15.82 20.35 14.56
N ARG A 147 -15.47 20.85 15.76
CA ARG A 147 -14.29 21.70 16.02
C ARG A 147 -12.95 20.96 16.18
N TYR A 148 -12.90 19.63 16.06
CA TYR A 148 -11.68 18.86 16.37
C TYR A 148 -11.50 17.63 15.47
N TRP A 149 -11.51 17.80 14.14
CA TRP A 149 -11.21 16.68 13.25
C TRP A 149 -9.69 16.57 13.01
N ILE A 150 -9.11 15.48 13.53
CA ILE A 150 -7.72 15.08 13.31
C ILE A 150 -7.54 14.75 11.82
N CYS A 151 -6.48 15.23 11.17
CA CYS A 151 -6.31 14.91 9.75
C CYS A 151 -6.16 13.40 9.53
N ALA A 152 -6.74 12.85 8.48
CA ALA A 152 -6.52 11.45 8.11
C ALA A 152 -5.04 11.14 7.79
N ALA A 153 -4.22 12.15 7.45
CA ALA A 153 -2.78 12.00 7.30
C ALA A 153 -2.01 12.03 8.65
N ASP A 154 -2.69 12.32 9.77
CA ASP A 154 -2.10 12.30 11.09
C ASP A 154 -1.86 10.84 11.51
N PRO A 155 -0.65 10.46 11.93
CA PRO A 155 -0.39 9.12 12.44
C PRO A 155 -1.29 8.73 13.62
N GLY A 156 -1.73 9.69 14.44
CA GLY A 156 -2.66 9.46 15.55
C GLY A 156 -4.10 9.16 15.11
N SER A 157 -4.43 9.32 13.82
CA SER A 157 -5.75 8.96 13.25
C SER A 157 -5.84 7.49 12.83
N VAL A 158 -4.72 6.78 12.76
CA VAL A 158 -4.67 5.39 12.30
C VAL A 158 -5.19 4.46 13.38
N GLU A 159 -6.07 3.53 12.99
CA GLU A 159 -6.53 2.49 13.91
C GLU A 159 -5.35 1.65 14.42
N ARG A 160 -5.38 1.28 15.70
CA ARG A 160 -4.31 0.47 16.30
C ARG A 160 -4.02 -0.81 15.50
N SER A 161 -5.06 -1.48 15.03
CA SER A 161 -4.96 -2.72 14.24
C SER A 161 -4.19 -2.54 12.94
N LEU A 162 -4.33 -1.38 12.29
CA LEU A 162 -3.58 -1.01 11.08
C LEU A 162 -2.16 -0.57 11.42
N TRP A 163 -2.00 0.19 12.52
CA TRP A 163 -0.69 0.64 12.99
C TRP A 163 0.26 -0.52 13.27
N ASP A 164 -0.25 -1.62 13.84
CA ASP A 164 0.54 -2.81 14.14
C ASP A 164 1.01 -3.57 12.87
N LEU A 165 0.45 -3.27 11.69
CA LEU A 165 0.90 -3.82 10.40
C LEU A 165 2.03 -3.00 9.76
N LEU A 166 2.29 -1.79 10.25
CA LEU A 166 3.24 -0.87 9.64
C LEU A 166 4.68 -1.19 10.05
N PRO A 167 5.64 -1.28 9.11
CA PRO A 167 7.05 -1.43 9.45
C PRO A 167 7.54 -0.31 10.37
N ALA A 168 8.29 -0.67 11.42
CA ALA A 168 8.70 0.27 12.47
C ALA A 168 9.47 1.49 11.93
N ALA A 169 10.33 1.29 10.92
CA ALA A 169 11.07 2.36 10.25
C ALA A 169 10.12 3.39 9.61
N TYR A 170 9.09 2.92 8.91
CA TYR A 170 8.08 3.76 8.25
C TYR A 170 7.12 4.42 9.25
N ALA A 171 6.74 3.71 10.32
CA ALA A 171 5.96 4.28 11.43
C ALA A 171 6.70 5.43 12.11
N TRP A 172 8.00 5.26 12.36
CA TRP A 172 8.86 6.31 12.89
C TRP A 172 9.01 7.47 11.91
N ALA A 173 9.27 7.19 10.62
CA ALA A 173 9.45 8.20 9.60
C ALA A 173 8.20 9.06 9.43
N TRP A 174 7.01 8.45 9.40
CA TRP A 174 5.73 9.16 9.36
C TRP A 174 5.54 10.05 10.59
N SER A 175 5.71 9.48 11.79
CA SER A 175 5.55 10.23 13.05
C SER A 175 6.50 11.43 13.14
N LYS A 176 7.77 11.23 12.77
CA LYS A 176 8.80 12.27 12.75
C LYS A 176 8.46 13.36 11.72
N ALA A 177 8.12 12.97 10.51
CA ALA A 177 7.77 13.91 9.45
C ALA A 177 6.53 14.74 9.79
N TRP A 178 5.54 14.11 10.42
CA TRP A 178 4.35 14.81 10.93
C TRP A 178 4.73 15.87 11.97
N ALA A 179 5.55 15.50 12.95
CA ALA A 179 6.01 16.42 13.99
C ALA A 179 6.85 17.59 13.41
N GLN A 180 7.75 17.31 12.46
CA GLN A 180 8.66 18.29 11.85
C GLN A 180 7.99 19.19 10.81
N GLY A 181 7.01 18.65 10.08
CA GLY A 181 6.14 19.40 9.16
C GLY A 181 5.11 20.29 9.87
N MET A 182 5.22 20.44 11.20
CA MET A 182 4.30 21.16 12.07
C MET A 182 2.86 20.61 12.10
N GLY A 183 2.70 19.31 11.79
CA GLY A 183 1.40 18.62 11.80
C GLY A 183 0.62 18.81 13.09
N ALA A 184 1.31 18.80 14.24
CA ALA A 184 0.73 18.93 15.57
C ALA A 184 0.59 20.37 16.11
N VAL A 185 1.33 21.34 15.57
CA VAL A 185 1.50 22.67 16.20
C VAL A 185 0.42 23.67 15.72
N GLU A 186 -0.21 23.43 14.57
CA GLU A 186 -1.19 24.36 13.97
C GLU A 186 -2.66 24.02 14.23
N HIS A 187 -2.99 22.99 15.02
CA HIS A 187 -4.39 22.59 15.30
C HIS A 187 -5.25 23.64 16.02
N ARG A 188 -4.69 24.77 16.46
CA ARG A 188 -5.46 25.86 17.09
C ARG A 188 -6.18 26.75 16.08
N HIS A 189 -5.75 26.77 14.82
CA HIS A 189 -6.38 27.53 13.75
C HIS A 189 -6.70 26.57 12.61
N SER A 190 -7.71 26.89 11.80
CA SER A 190 -8.19 26.08 10.68
C SER A 190 -7.16 25.91 9.53
N ARG A 191 -5.86 26.00 9.83
CA ARG A 191 -4.78 25.87 8.87
C ARG A 191 -4.22 24.46 8.90
N GLN A 192 -4.34 23.90 7.71
CA GLN A 192 -3.79 22.66 7.20
C GLN A 192 -2.30 22.57 7.55
N HIS A 193 -1.88 21.43 8.07
CA HIS A 193 -0.47 21.06 8.06
C HIS A 193 0.06 21.21 6.63
N GLU A 194 1.26 21.77 6.46
CA GLU A 194 1.83 21.95 5.13
C GLU A 194 2.34 20.59 4.63
N LEU A 195 1.52 19.85 3.87
CA LEU A 195 1.95 18.60 3.27
C LEU A 195 3.20 18.76 2.39
N SER A 196 3.36 19.95 1.79
CA SER A 196 4.58 20.39 1.10
C SER A 196 5.84 20.27 1.97
N ARG A 197 5.71 20.24 3.30
CA ARG A 197 6.78 20.02 4.27
C ARG A 197 6.78 18.59 4.83
N VAL A 198 5.61 18.03 5.12
CA VAL A 198 5.50 16.66 5.66
C VAL A 198 6.08 15.63 4.68
N ILE A 199 5.76 15.71 3.38
CA ILE A 199 6.22 14.71 2.40
C ILE A 199 7.75 14.72 2.22
N PRO A 200 8.43 15.87 2.03
CA PRO A 200 9.89 15.90 1.97
C PRO A 200 10.56 15.40 3.26
N GLU A 201 10.05 15.76 4.44
CA GLU A 201 10.61 15.27 5.71
C GLU A 201 10.39 13.76 5.88
N PHE A 202 9.26 13.22 5.40
CA PHE A 202 9.01 11.77 5.38
C PHE A 202 10.04 11.05 4.50
N ARG A 203 10.22 11.50 3.25
CA ARG A 203 11.22 10.93 2.33
C ARG A 203 12.63 10.97 2.91
N LYS A 204 12.98 12.07 3.59
CA LYS A 204 14.26 12.22 4.27
C LYS A 204 14.39 11.26 5.45
N ALA A 205 13.36 11.13 6.27
CA ALA A 205 13.37 10.23 7.43
C ALA A 205 13.49 8.75 7.03
N VAL A 206 12.84 8.30 5.95
CA VAL A 206 13.01 6.93 5.43
C VAL A 206 14.47 6.67 5.02
N LYS A 207 15.10 7.60 4.31
CA LYS A 207 16.53 7.48 3.96
C LYS A 207 17.44 7.43 5.18
N GLU A 208 17.11 8.18 6.24
CA GLU A 208 17.87 8.11 7.49
C GLU A 208 17.79 6.74 8.16
N THR A 209 16.65 6.03 8.04
CA THR A 209 16.51 4.66 8.58
C THR A 209 17.31 3.64 7.77
N GLU A 210 17.27 3.71 6.44
CA GLU A 210 18.04 2.80 5.56
C GLU A 210 19.55 2.87 5.81
N VAL A 211 20.07 4.08 6.04
CA VAL A 211 21.49 4.30 6.34
C VAL A 211 21.87 3.69 7.70
N ARG A 212 21.00 3.78 8.70
CA ARG A 212 21.25 3.20 10.03
C ARG A 212 21.25 1.68 10.00
N ASP A 213 20.30 1.09 9.28
CA ASP A 213 20.20 -0.37 9.14
C ASP A 213 21.37 -0.96 8.35
N SER A 214 21.92 -0.18 7.41
CA SER A 214 23.13 -0.55 6.66
C SER A 214 24.42 -0.44 7.48
N ALA A 215 24.49 0.49 8.44
CA ALA A 215 25.67 0.70 9.29
C ALA A 215 25.74 -0.25 10.50
N GLY A 216 24.63 -0.92 10.84
CA GLY A 216 24.54 -1.87 11.94
C GLY A 216 24.78 -3.33 11.56
N LYS A 217 24.99 -3.64 10.27
CA LYS A 217 25.36 -4.96 9.76
C LYS A 217 26.87 -5.05 9.53
#